data_AF-A0A961B7J1-F1
#
_entry.id   AF-A0A961B7J1-F1
#
_cell.length_a   1.000
_cell.length_b   1.000
_cell.length_c   1.000
_cell.angle_alpha   90.00
_cell.angle_beta   90.00
_cell.angle_gamma   90.00
#
_symmetry.space_group_name_H-M   'P 1'
#
loop_
_entity.id
_entity.type
_entity.pdbx_description
1 polymer ?
#
loop_
_entity_poly.entity_id
_entity_poly.type
_entity_poly.pdbx_seq_one_letter_code
_entity_poly.pdbx_strand_id
1 'polypeptide(L)' 'VEPQFDDLHLAFFKKGDIGDDGVWDVWQIEGPSMVWYFRGAPHVHTWVHIQAPAEKGGDPFGNGKSAA' A
#
# COMPACT_ATOMS: atom_id res chain seq x y z
N VAL A 1 -9.68 -3.73 17.13
CA VAL A 1 -9.58 -3.34 15.72
C VAL A 1 -9.64 -4.64 14.95
N GLU A 2 -10.74 -4.91 14.25
CA GLU A 2 -10.86 -6.13 13.45
C GLU A 2 -9.99 -6.00 12.19
N PRO A 3 -9.20 -7.02 11.84
CA PRO A 3 -8.36 -6.96 10.65
C PRO A 3 -9.21 -7.11 9.38
N GLN A 4 -9.05 -6.18 8.44
CA GLN A 4 -9.78 -6.14 7.17
C GLN A 4 -9.01 -6.94 6.10
N PHE A 5 -8.91 -8.25 6.27
CA PHE A 5 -8.18 -9.11 5.33
C PHE A 5 -8.92 -9.34 4.01
N ASP A 6 -10.25 -9.20 4.00
CA ASP A 6 -11.09 -9.48 2.83
C ASP A 6 -10.82 -8.50 1.67
N ASP A 7 -10.36 -7.29 1.97
CA ASP A 7 -10.06 -6.23 1.01
C ASP A 7 -8.55 -6.14 0.67
N LEU A 8 -7.78 -7.17 1.01
CA LEU A 8 -6.34 -7.23 0.74
C LEU A 8 -6.08 -7.91 -0.61
N HIS A 9 -5.45 -7.20 -1.54
CA HIS A 9 -5.09 -7.72 -2.85
C HIS A 9 -3.57 -7.84 -3.02
N LEU A 10 -3.14 -8.91 -3.71
CA LEU A 10 -1.74 -9.18 -4.02
C LEU A 10 -1.57 -9.30 -5.53
N ALA A 11 -0.59 -8.59 -6.10
CA ALA A 11 -0.29 -8.57 -7.52
C ALA A 11 1.19 -8.85 -7.81
N PHE A 12 1.44 -9.54 -8.93
CA PHE A 12 2.77 -9.85 -9.45
C PHE A 12 3.01 -9.16 -10.78
N PHE A 13 4.20 -8.63 -10.96
CA PHE A 13 4.57 -7.92 -12.17
C PHE A 13 5.55 -8.76 -13.00
N LYS A 14 5.20 -8.99 -14.26
CA LYS A 14 6.10 -9.65 -15.24
C LYS A 14 7.31 -8.79 -15.62
N LYS A 15 7.21 -7.47 -15.40
CA LYS A 15 8.26 -6.53 -15.75
C LYS A 15 9.21 -6.39 -14.56
N GLY A 16 10.50 -6.58 -14.81
CA GLY A 16 11.51 -6.53 -13.76
C GLY A 16 11.79 -7.89 -13.12
N ASP A 17 11.42 -8.98 -13.79
CA ASP A 17 11.90 -10.33 -13.52
C ASP A 17 13.42 -10.40 -13.73
N ILE A 18 14.14 -10.89 -12.72
CA ILE A 18 15.59 -10.91 -12.65
C ILE A 18 16.07 -12.32 -12.88
N GLY A 19 16.60 -12.56 -14.06
CA GLY A 19 17.04 -13.89 -14.46
C GLY A 19 16.00 -14.68 -15.24
N ASP A 20 14.82 -14.10 -15.50
CA ASP A 20 13.73 -14.73 -16.28
C ASP A 20 13.29 -16.06 -15.64
N ASP A 21 13.36 -16.11 -14.30
CA ASP A 21 13.08 -17.31 -13.52
C ASP A 21 11.62 -17.34 -13.03
N GLY A 22 10.88 -16.24 -13.20
CA GLY A 22 9.49 -16.11 -12.80
C GLY A 22 9.31 -16.02 -11.28
N VAL A 23 10.37 -15.78 -10.51
CA VAL A 23 10.36 -15.81 -9.05
C VAL A 23 10.29 -14.38 -8.47
N TRP A 24 9.06 -13.92 -8.18
CA TRP A 24 8.74 -12.89 -7.16
C TRP A 24 9.64 -11.64 -7.08
N ASP A 25 10.20 -11.17 -8.19
CA ASP A 25 11.08 -10.00 -8.16
C ASP A 25 10.33 -8.70 -7.91
N VAL A 26 9.10 -8.60 -8.40
CA VAL A 26 8.31 -7.37 -8.28
C VAL A 26 6.87 -7.72 -7.94
N TRP A 27 6.41 -7.23 -6.80
CA TRP A 27 5.07 -7.53 -6.29
C TRP A 27 4.51 -6.37 -5.47
N GLN A 28 3.18 -6.31 -5.38
CA GLN A 28 2.46 -5.27 -4.65
C GLN A 28 1.39 -5.89 -3.79
N ILE A 29 1.24 -5.37 -2.58
CA ILE A 29 0.09 -5.63 -1.73
C ILE A 29 -0.67 -4.32 -1.48
N GLU A 30 -1.98 -4.35 -1.63
CA GLU A 30 -2.84 -3.18 -1.46
C GLU A 30 -4.06 -3.51 -0.62
N GLY A 31 -4.48 -2.54 0.17
CA GLY A 31 -5.72 -2.56 0.93
C GLY A 31 -6.36 -1.18 0.97
N PRO A 32 -7.50 -1.01 1.64
CA PRO A 32 -8.31 0.21 1.57
C PRO A 32 -7.60 1.51 1.94
N SER A 33 -6.56 1.44 2.77
CA SER A 33 -5.81 2.61 3.26
C SER A 33 -4.29 2.47 3.08
N MET A 34 -3.84 1.50 2.26
CA MET A 34 -2.41 1.31 2.03
C MET A 34 -2.10 0.66 0.69
N VAL A 35 -0.94 1.02 0.13
CA VAL A 35 -0.31 0.32 -0.98
C VAL A 35 1.17 0.17 -0.68
N TRP A 36 1.67 -1.07 -0.74
CA TRP A 36 3.07 -1.38 -0.56
C TRP A 36 3.57 -2.08 -1.83
N TYR A 37 4.59 -1.49 -2.44
CA TYR A 37 5.20 -2.00 -3.66
C TYR A 37 6.62 -2.44 -3.36
N PHE A 38 6.95 -3.67 -3.72
CA PHE A 38 8.26 -4.29 -3.52
C PHE A 38 8.96 -4.51 -4.84
N ARG A 39 10.25 -4.17 -4.85
CA ARG A 39 11.17 -4.39 -5.96
C ARG A 39 12.41 -5.11 -5.46
N GLY A 40 12.65 -6.29 -5.99
CA GLY A 40 13.82 -7.13 -5.80
C GLY A 40 15.01 -6.68 -6.66
N ALA A 41 16.18 -7.06 -6.16
CA ALA A 41 17.56 -6.90 -6.63
C ALA A 41 18.06 -5.52 -7.15
N PRO A 42 19.31 -5.15 -6.79
CA PRO A 42 20.30 -5.94 -6.02
C PRO A 42 20.04 -5.99 -4.50
N HIS A 43 19.06 -5.24 -4.00
CA HIS A 43 18.55 -5.29 -2.63
C HIS A 43 17.07 -4.90 -2.67
N VAL A 44 16.29 -5.34 -1.68
CA VAL A 44 14.84 -5.13 -1.67
C VAL A 44 14.55 -3.65 -1.38
N HIS A 45 13.95 -2.98 -2.34
CA HIS A 45 13.38 -1.64 -2.18
C HIS A 45 11.88 -1.75 -1.95
N THR A 46 11.36 -0.96 -1.02
CA THR A 46 9.92 -0.84 -0.79
C THR A 46 9.48 0.61 -0.97
N TRP A 47 8.38 0.81 -1.68
CA TRP A 47 7.67 2.07 -1.71
C TRP A 47 6.35 1.88 -0.98
N VAL A 48 6.03 2.82 -0.09
CA VAL A 48 4.92 2.71 0.85
C VAL A 48 4.07 3.96 0.76
N HIS A 49 2.78 3.77 0.54
CA HIS A 49 1.77 4.81 0.63
C HIS A 49 0.71 4.38 1.64
N ILE A 50 0.55 5.16 2.70
CA ILE A 50 -0.35 4.86 3.81
C ILE A 50 -1.22 6.08 4.06
N GLN A 51 -2.51 5.82 4.26
CA GLN A 51 -3.47 6.80 4.72
C GLN A 51 -3.77 6.61 6.20
N ALA A 52 -4.07 7.70 6.91
CA ALA A 52 -4.71 7.58 8.22
C ALA A 52 -6.04 6.82 8.08
N PRO A 53 -6.49 6.11 9.13
CA PRO A 53 -7.83 5.54 9.15
C PRO A 53 -8.87 6.62 8.80
N ALA A 54 -9.91 6.24 8.07
CA ALA A 54 -11.05 7.12 7.92
C ALA A 54 -11.67 7.35 9.32
N GLU A 55 -11.43 8.52 9.89
CA GLU A 55 -12.14 9.00 11.07
C GLU A 55 -13.64 8.91 10.77
N LYS A 56 -14.42 8.20 11.61
CA LYS A 56 -15.88 8.30 11.56
C LYS A 56 -16.29 9.71 12.02
N GLY A 57 -16.20 10.69 11.11
CA GLY A 57 -16.78 12.03 11.28
C GLY A 57 -15.86 13.17 11.72
N GLY A 58 -14.58 13.19 11.36
CA GLY A 58 -13.68 14.31 11.66
C GLY A 58 -12.72 14.58 10.51
N ASP A 59 -12.43 15.84 10.24
CA ASP A 59 -11.56 16.25 9.14
C ASP A 59 -10.12 15.71 9.29
N PRO A 60 -9.53 15.08 8.26
CA PRO A 60 -8.23 14.43 8.39
C PRO A 60 -7.03 15.39 8.45
N PHE A 61 -7.25 16.71 8.42
CA PHE A 61 -6.20 17.74 8.39
C PHE A 61 -6.38 18.84 9.45
N GLY A 62 -7.34 18.72 10.37
CA GLY A 62 -7.55 19.70 11.44
C GLY A 62 -7.76 21.14 10.96
N ASN A 63 -8.35 21.32 9.77
CA ASN A 63 -8.71 22.62 9.21
C ASN A 63 -10.24 22.82 9.24
N GLY A 64 -10.88 22.24 10.25
CA GLY A 64 -12.26 22.46 10.64
C GLY A 64 -12.54 23.94 10.74
N LYS A 65 -13.37 24.40 9.81
CA LYS A 65 -13.84 25.77 9.64
C LYS A 65 -14.12 26.47 10.98
N SER A 66 -13.56 27.67 11.09
CA SER A 66 -13.99 28.73 12.00
C SER A 66 -15.52 28.81 12.04
N ALA A 67 -16.10 28.69 13.22
CA ALA A 67 -17.46 29.13 13.50
C ALA A 67 -17.35 30.25 14.54
N ALA A 68 -17.74 31.46 14.10
CA ALA A 68 -18.06 32.60 14.96
C ALA A 68 -19.34 32.34 15.76
#